data_AF-A0A1H0HX91-F1
#
_entry.id   AF-A0A1H0HX91-F1
#
_cell.length_a   1.000
_cell.length_b   1.000
_cell.length_c   1.000
_cell.angle_alpha   90.00
_cell.angle_beta   90.00
_cell.angle_gamma   90.00
#
_symmetry.space_group_name_H-M   'P 1'
#
loop_
_entity.id
_entity.type
_entity.pdbx_description
1 polymer ?
#
loop_
_entity_poly.entity_id
_entity_poly.type
_entity_poly.pdbx_seq_one_letter_code
_entity_poly.pdbx_strand_id
1 'polypeptide(L)' 'MTHGNQEAIDGKTCAPAKPTRARSVEPFETVYNGHYDLTEFIAIYKLQPLEAREILERIGPSRTKLDAYMDELRVQAQK' A
#
# COMPACT_ATOMS: atom_id res chain seq x y z
N MET A 1 22.75 -44.14 -44.69
CA MET A 1 21.90 -44.60 -43.59
C MET A 1 21.03 -43.43 -43.18
N THR A 2 19.78 -43.45 -43.64
CA THR A 2 18.74 -42.47 -43.31
C THR A 2 18.02 -42.94 -42.05
N HIS A 3 18.06 -42.15 -40.99
CA HIS A 3 17.11 -42.30 -39.88
C HIS A 3 16.42 -40.95 -39.70
N GLY A 4 15.16 -40.93 -40.09
CA GLY A 4 14.24 -39.83 -39.81
C GLY A 4 13.93 -39.79 -38.32
N ASN A 5 13.72 -38.58 -37.81
CA ASN A 5 12.96 -38.37 -36.60
C ASN A 5 11.87 -37.36 -36.92
N GLN A 6 10.65 -37.87 -36.84
CA GLN A 6 9.39 -37.23 -37.09
C GLN A 6 8.70 -37.24 -35.73
N GLU A 7 8.60 -36.09 -35.07
CA GLU A 7 7.77 -35.94 -33.87
C GLU A 7 6.82 -34.77 -34.07
N ALA A 8 5.63 -35.17 -34.53
CA ALA A 8 4.30 -34.66 -34.23
C ALA A 8 4.16 -33.23 -33.70
N ILE A 9 3.60 -32.39 -34.56
CA ILE A 9 2.67 -31.32 -34.18
C ILE A 9 1.40 -31.95 -33.55
N ASP A 10 1.20 -31.78 -32.25
CA ASP A 10 -0.13 -31.94 -31.65
C ASP A 10 -0.57 -30.62 -31.03
N GLY A 11 -1.63 -30.08 -31.62
CA GLY A 11 -2.25 -28.83 -31.20
C GLY A 11 -3.00 -29.02 -29.90
N LYS A 12 -2.73 -28.15 -28.93
CA LYS A 12 -3.64 -27.91 -27.81
C LYS A 12 -3.93 -26.42 -27.69
N THR A 13 -4.95 -25.99 -28.43
CA THR A 13 -5.64 -24.72 -28.22
C THR A 13 -6.31 -24.72 -26.85
N CYS A 14 -6.12 -23.65 -26.06
CA CYS A 14 -7.16 -22.93 -25.30
C CYS A 14 -6.59 -22.27 -24.03
N ALA A 15 -6.35 -20.96 -24.08
CA ALA A 15 -7.09 -19.94 -23.33
C ALA A 15 -6.31 -18.61 -23.34
N PRO A 16 -6.94 -17.46 -23.68
CA PRO A 16 -6.36 -16.19 -23.26
C PRO A 16 -6.41 -16.17 -21.74
N ALA A 17 -5.23 -16.11 -21.10
CA ALA A 17 -5.13 -15.78 -19.70
C ALA A 17 -5.74 -14.38 -19.53
N LYS A 18 -7.00 -14.40 -19.10
CA LYS A 18 -7.78 -13.33 -18.49
C LYS A 18 -6.83 -12.36 -17.79
N PRO A 19 -6.97 -11.03 -17.94
CA PRO A 19 -6.18 -10.11 -17.14
C PRO A 19 -6.45 -10.48 -15.69
N THR A 20 -5.43 -11.02 -15.03
CA THR A 20 -5.46 -11.27 -13.60
C THR A 20 -5.58 -9.88 -13.00
N ARG A 21 -6.82 -9.48 -12.73
CA ARG A 21 -7.21 -8.37 -11.88
C ARG A 21 -6.17 -8.33 -10.78
N ALA A 22 -5.29 -7.32 -10.83
CA ALA A 22 -4.31 -7.11 -9.78
C ALA A 22 -5.11 -7.19 -8.49
N ARG A 23 -4.85 -8.25 -7.72
CA ARG A 23 -5.48 -8.52 -6.46
C ARG A 23 -5.34 -7.21 -5.70
N SER A 24 -6.47 -6.59 -5.36
CA SER A 24 -6.50 -5.46 -4.45
C SER A 24 -5.80 -5.95 -3.20
N VAL A 25 -4.51 -5.68 -3.11
CA VAL A 25 -3.75 -5.79 -1.88
C VAL A 25 -4.36 -4.68 -1.05
N GLU A 26 -5.37 -5.03 -0.25
CA GLU A 26 -5.73 -4.21 0.89
C GLU A 26 -4.47 -4.15 1.74
N PRO A 27 -3.75 -3.01 1.78
CA PRO A 27 -2.49 -2.92 2.49
C PRO A 27 -2.77 -2.61 3.96
N PHE A 28 -3.81 -3.21 4.55
CA PHE A 28 -4.22 -2.88 5.91
C PHE A 28 -3.55 -3.75 6.97
N GLU A 29 -2.55 -4.53 6.58
CA GLU A 29 -1.80 -5.40 7.49
C GLU A 29 -0.29 -5.17 7.39
N THR A 30 0.12 -3.90 7.30
CA THR A 30 1.52 -3.52 7.54
C THR A 30 1.71 -3.23 9.02
N VAL A 31 2.03 -4.30 9.75
CA VAL A 31 2.90 -4.32 10.94
C VAL A 31 2.85 -3.03 11.79
N TYR A 32 2.00 -3.06 12.82
CA TYR A 32 1.83 -1.97 13.80
C TYR A 32 3.10 -1.78 14.65
N ASN A 33 4.14 -1.19 14.09
CA ASN A 33 5.45 -1.02 14.73
C ASN A 33 5.49 0.16 15.73
N GLY A 34 4.33 0.56 16.26
CA GLY A 34 4.18 1.76 17.10
C GLY A 34 4.49 3.08 16.39
N HIS A 35 4.79 3.04 15.09
CA HIS A 35 5.16 4.17 14.27
C HIS A 35 4.17 4.29 13.11
N TYR A 36 3.81 5.52 12.74
CA TYR A 36 3.04 5.77 11.52
C TYR A 36 3.99 6.01 10.35
N ASP A 37 3.73 5.33 9.23
CA ASP A 37 4.22 5.77 7.94
C ASP A 37 3.45 7.01 7.46
N LEU A 38 4.09 7.86 6.66
CA LEU A 38 3.48 9.10 6.14
C LEU A 38 2.16 8.81 5.40
N THR A 39 2.10 7.72 4.64
CA THR A 39 0.91 7.30 3.90
C THR A 39 -0.22 6.87 4.83
N GLU A 40 0.07 6.12 5.90
CA GLU A 40 -0.94 5.75 6.91
C GLU A 40 -1.47 6.98 7.65
N PHE A 41 -0.58 7.89 8.04
CA PHE A 41 -0.95 9.10 8.74
C PHE A 41 -1.91 9.98 7.91
N ILE A 42 -1.58 10.18 6.63
CA ILE A 42 -2.46 10.88 5.66
C ILE A 42 -3.79 10.14 5.50
N ALA A 43 -3.77 8.81 5.41
CA ALA A 43 -4.99 8.02 5.20
C ALA A 43 -5.96 8.08 6.38
N ILE A 44 -5.43 8.08 7.62
CA ILE A 44 -6.19 8.10 8.88
C ILE A 44 -6.77 9.49 9.15
N TYR A 45 -5.93 10.54 9.14
CA TYR A 45 -6.37 11.89 9.50
C TYR A 45 -6.85 12.72 8.30
N LYS A 46 -6.81 12.16 7.09
CA LYS A 46 -7.22 12.82 5.83
C LYS A 46 -6.53 14.17 5.60
N LEU A 47 -5.28 14.27 6.06
CA LEU A 47 -4.48 15.48 5.96
C LEU A 47 -3.92 15.67 4.55
N GLN A 48 -3.53 16.91 4.24
CA GLN A 48 -2.73 17.15 3.03
C GLN A 48 -1.34 16.51 3.19
N PRO A 49 -0.74 15.96 2.12
CA PRO A 49 0.57 15.32 2.20
C PRO A 49 1.68 16.25 2.72
N LEU A 50 1.58 17.54 2.41
CA LEU A 50 2.53 18.55 2.89
C LEU A 50 2.41 18.74 4.40
N GLU A 51 1.20 18.96 4.89
CA GLU A 51 0.91 19.19 6.30
C GLU A 51 1.27 17.96 7.15
N ALA A 52 0.89 16.77 6.68
CA ALA A 52 1.27 15.50 7.30
C ALA A 52 2.79 15.35 7.43
N ARG A 53 3.54 15.75 6.39
CA ARG A 53 4.99 15.66 6.40
C ARG A 53 5.62 16.64 7.37
N GLU A 54 5.14 17.89 7.44
CA GLU A 54 5.60 18.87 8.43
C GLU A 54 5.40 18.38 9.86
N ILE A 55 4.26 17.73 10.13
CA ILE A 55 3.95 17.16 11.44
C ILE A 55 4.88 15.98 11.77
N LEU A 56 5.11 15.08 10.81
CA LEU A 56 6.04 13.96 10.99
C LEU A 56 7.48 14.43 11.18
N GLU A 57 7.94 15.48 10.47
CA GLU A 57 9.28 16.05 10.63
C GLU A 57 9.44 16.72 12.02
N ARG A 58 8.38 17.34 12.54
CA ARG A 58 8.42 18.05 13.83
C ARG A 58 8.31 17.12 15.05
N ILE A 59 7.49 16.07 14.97
CA ILE A 59 7.21 15.16 16.09
C ILE A 59 7.98 13.84 16.01
N GLY A 60 8.28 13.41 14.79
CA GLY A 60 8.80 12.09 14.47
C GLY A 60 7.68 11.09 14.17
N PRO A 61 8.04 9.89 13.66
CA PRO A 61 7.08 8.89 13.19
C PRO A 61 6.33 8.16 14.31
N SER A 62 6.43 8.59 15.57
CA SER A 62 5.86 7.87 16.71
C SER A 62 4.34 8.04 16.78
N ARG A 63 3.60 6.92 16.78
CA ARG A 63 2.14 6.88 16.76
C ARG A 63 1.51 7.62 17.94
N THR A 64 1.98 7.36 19.15
CA THR A 64 1.43 7.97 20.37
C THR A 64 1.57 9.49 20.37
N LYS A 65 2.72 10.01 19.91
CA LYS A 65 2.95 11.46 19.86
C LYS A 65 2.13 12.12 18.75
N LEU A 66 2.02 11.47 17.59
CA LEU A 66 1.23 11.96 16.47
C LEU A 66 -0.27 11.98 16.81
N ASP A 67 -0.77 10.94 17.49
CA ASP A 67 -2.18 10.87 17.91
C ASP A 67 -2.51 11.96 18.96
N ALA A 68 -1.67 12.13 19.98
CA ALA A 68 -1.82 13.19 20.97
C ALA A 68 -1.83 14.58 20.32
N TYR A 69 -0.92 14.83 19.37
CA TYR A 69 -0.86 16.10 18.65
C TYR A 69 -2.10 16.34 17.79
N MET A 70 -2.60 15.31 17.10
CA MET A 70 -3.83 15.41 16.31
C MET A 70 -5.06 15.68 17.18
N ASP A 71 -5.13 15.10 18.38
CA ASP A 71 -6.19 15.39 19.34
C ASP A 71 -6.15 16.86 19.79
N GLU A 72 -4.96 17.37 20.15
CA GLU A 72 -4.77 18.79 20.48
C GLU A 72 -5.14 19.73 19.33
N LEU A 73 -4.82 19.36 18.09
CA LEU A 73 -5.13 20.14 16.89
C LEU A 73 -6.64 20.16 16.62
N ARG A 74 -7.32 19.03 16.84
CA ARG A 74 -8.78 18.92 16.70
C ARG A 74 -9.52 19.74 17.75
N VAL A 75 -9.02 19.78 18.98
CA VAL A 75 -9.57 20.61 20.06
C VAL A 75 -9.41 22.09 19.73
N GLN A 76 -8.28 22.50 19.14
CA GLN A 76 -8.05 23.88 18.73
C GLN A 76 -8.90 24.31 17.53
N ALA A 77 -9.17 23.42 16.57
CA ALA A 77 -10.00 23.72 15.41
C ALA A 77 -11.51 23.88 15.71
N GLN A 78 -11.96 23.47 16.90
CA GLN A 78 -13.36 23.58 17.34
C GLN A 78 -13.62 24.74 18.32
N LYS A 79 -12.64 25.64 18.52
CA LYS A 79 -12.82 26.92 19.22
C LYS A 79 -12.91 28.07 18.23
#